data_AF-A0A399SKD5-F1
#
_entry.id   AF-A0A399SKD5-F1
#
_cell.length_a   1.000
_cell.length_b   1.000
_cell.length_c   1.000
_cell.angle_alpha   90.00
_cell.angle_beta   90.00
_cell.angle_gamma   90.00
#
_symmetry.space_group_name_H-M   'P 1'
#
loop_
_entity.id
_entity.type
_entity.pdbx_description
1 polymer ?
#
loop_
_entity_poly.entity_id
_entity_poly.type
_entity_poly.pdbx_seq_one_letter_code
_entity_poly.pdbx_strand_id
1 'polypeptide(L)'
;AWREWVRTLTVPLEWQEAVIRAAIALKLCAYEETGAVVAALTTSIPEAPNSGRNWDYRYCWLRDAYYVVQALNRLGAADMLENYLGYLRNLVGQAGGGHIQPVYGVGLELGLGERTVDALPGFRGMGPVRSGNQAYEHHQHDVYGQIILSAAHAFFDERLLRPGSIEDFHAL
;
A
#
# COMPACT_ATOMS: atom_id res chain seq x y z
N ALA A 1 15.27 8.47 15.21
CA ALA A 1 14.51 7.82 14.12
C ALA A 1 13.25 8.62 13.78
N TRP A 2 12.10 8.43 14.44
CA TRP A 2 10.83 9.09 14.05
C TRP A 2 10.82 10.63 14.11
N ARG A 3 11.37 11.23 15.17
CA ARG A 3 11.46 12.68 15.29
C ARG A 3 12.28 13.32 14.17
N GLU A 4 13.35 12.65 13.73
CA GLU A 4 14.18 13.13 12.62
C GLU A 4 13.45 13.02 11.30
N TRP A 5 12.76 11.90 11.04
CA TRP A 5 11.94 11.78 9.84
C TRP A 5 10.82 12.82 9.79
N VAL A 6 10.11 13.05 10.90
CA VAL A 6 9.07 14.09 10.94
C VAL A 6 9.63 15.48 10.65
N ARG A 7 10.88 15.78 11.06
CA ARG A 7 11.54 17.06 10.77
C ARG A 7 11.79 17.29 9.27
N THR A 8 11.79 16.24 8.45
CA THR A 8 11.93 16.38 6.99
C THR A 8 10.61 16.63 6.28
N LEU A 9 9.47 16.54 7.00
CA LEU A 9 8.14 16.72 6.40
C LEU A 9 7.74 18.20 6.32
N THR A 10 7.03 18.53 5.24
CA THR A 10 6.33 19.81 5.09
C THR A 10 4.96 19.70 5.75
N VAL A 11 4.93 19.91 7.07
CA VAL A 11 3.69 19.85 7.87
C VAL A 11 2.97 21.21 7.81
N PRO A 12 1.65 21.27 7.56
CA PRO A 12 0.90 22.52 7.56
C PRO A 12 0.86 23.17 8.96
N LEU A 13 0.61 24.49 9.02
CA LEU A 13 0.54 25.21 10.29
C LEU A 13 -0.60 24.72 11.19
N GLU A 14 -1.74 24.39 10.60
CA GLU A 14 -2.92 23.88 11.29
C GLU A 14 -2.84 22.35 11.46
N TRP A 15 -3.39 21.85 12.58
CA TRP A 15 -3.53 20.40 12.84
C TRP A 15 -2.23 19.59 12.85
N GLN A 16 -1.08 20.21 13.16
CA GLN A 16 0.23 19.56 13.13
C GLN A 16 0.25 18.21 13.86
N GLU A 17 -0.30 18.13 15.06
CA GLU A 17 -0.33 16.89 15.85
C GLU A 17 -1.05 15.76 15.09
N ALA A 18 -2.21 16.06 14.50
CA ALA A 18 -3.00 15.08 13.75
C ALA A 18 -2.28 14.64 12.47
N VAL A 19 -1.69 15.60 11.73
CA VAL A 19 -0.94 15.31 10.50
C VAL A 19 0.30 14.47 10.78
N ILE A 20 1.09 14.83 11.81
CA ILE A 20 2.29 14.09 12.21
C ILE A 20 1.92 12.67 12.62
N ARG A 21 0.88 12.50 13.44
CA ARG A 21 0.40 11.19 13.87
C ARG A 21 -0.06 10.34 12.69
N ALA A 22 -0.82 10.92 11.76
CA ALA A 22 -1.26 10.23 10.55
C ALA A 22 -0.08 9.83 9.67
N ALA A 23 0.87 10.74 9.43
CA ALA A 23 2.06 10.48 8.63
C ALA A 23 2.90 9.31 9.20
N ILE A 24 3.11 9.28 10.51
CA ILE A 24 3.81 8.16 11.19
C ILE A 24 3.01 6.86 11.03
N ALA A 25 1.69 6.88 11.26
CA ALA A 25 0.85 5.70 11.12
C ALA A 25 0.87 5.13 9.69
N LEU A 26 0.83 6.00 8.69
CA LEU A 26 0.95 5.63 7.29
C LEU A 26 2.34 5.08 6.95
N LYS A 27 3.41 5.72 7.42
CA LYS A 27 4.78 5.22 7.20
C LYS A 27 5.03 3.88 7.89
N LEU A 28 4.42 3.61 9.03
CA LEU A 28 4.49 2.29 9.69
C LEU A 28 3.90 1.16 8.84
N CYS A 29 2.99 1.45 7.91
CA CYS A 29 2.44 0.47 6.98
C CYS A 29 3.35 0.21 5.77
N ALA A 30 4.45 0.96 5.61
CA ALA A 30 5.36 0.77 4.50
C ALA A 30 6.39 -0.33 4.79
N TYR A 31 6.62 -1.18 3.80
CA TYR A 31 7.64 -2.21 3.81
C TYR A 31 8.83 -1.73 2.95
N GLU A 32 9.86 -1.21 3.61
CA GLU A 32 10.96 -0.48 2.95
C GLU A 32 11.73 -1.31 1.92
N GLU A 33 11.89 -2.62 2.14
CA GLU A 33 12.68 -3.49 1.23
C GLU A 33 12.06 -3.61 -0.17
N THR A 34 10.74 -3.52 -0.29
CA THR A 34 10.02 -3.71 -1.55
C THR A 34 9.29 -2.47 -2.03
N GLY A 35 8.98 -1.53 -1.13
CA GLY A 35 8.12 -0.38 -1.39
C GLY A 35 6.62 -0.66 -1.28
N ALA A 36 6.23 -1.87 -0.87
CA ALA A 36 4.84 -2.21 -0.60
C ALA A 36 4.27 -1.38 0.57
N VAL A 37 2.98 -1.08 0.54
CA VAL A 37 2.27 -0.43 1.66
C VAL A 37 1.06 -1.29 2.02
N VAL A 38 1.05 -1.87 3.22
CA VAL A 38 -0.07 -2.71 3.66
C VAL A 38 -1.29 -1.88 4.03
N ALA A 39 -2.48 -2.41 3.78
CA ALA A 39 -3.72 -1.73 4.13
C ALA A 39 -3.86 -1.54 5.66
N ALA A 40 -3.41 -2.52 6.46
CA ALA A 40 -3.27 -2.40 7.91
C ALA A 40 -2.21 -3.37 8.47
N LEU A 41 -1.68 -3.06 9.65
CA LEU A 41 -0.78 -3.95 10.40
C LEU A 41 -1.50 -5.05 11.19
N THR A 42 -2.79 -5.24 10.94
CA THR A 42 -3.65 -6.16 11.69
C THR A 42 -4.42 -7.06 10.75
N THR A 43 -4.84 -8.21 11.29
CA THR A 43 -5.75 -9.13 10.63
C THR A 43 -6.99 -9.29 11.48
N SER A 44 -8.13 -9.50 10.84
CA SER A 44 -9.35 -10.00 11.48
C SER A 44 -9.94 -9.11 12.57
N ILE A 45 -9.65 -7.80 12.52
CA ILE A 45 -10.40 -6.81 13.30
C ILE A 45 -11.70 -6.52 12.54
N PRO A 46 -12.88 -6.64 13.19
CA PRO A 46 -14.16 -6.45 12.51
C PRO A 46 -14.35 -5.02 12.05
N GLU A 47 -14.81 -4.85 10.80
CA GLU A 47 -15.26 -3.54 10.32
C GLU A 47 -16.45 -2.99 11.11
N ALA A 48 -17.31 -3.89 11.61
CA ALA A 48 -18.42 -3.57 12.49
C ALA A 48 -18.66 -4.71 13.50
N PRO A 49 -19.09 -4.41 14.74
CA PRO A 49 -19.35 -5.45 15.75
C PRO A 49 -20.26 -6.56 15.24
N ASN A 50 -19.87 -7.82 15.48
CA ASN A 50 -20.63 -9.03 15.13
C ASN A 50 -21.00 -9.18 13.64
N SER A 51 -20.31 -8.50 12.72
CA SER A 51 -20.60 -8.56 11.29
C SER A 51 -19.98 -9.74 10.54
N GLY A 52 -18.98 -10.40 11.12
CA GLY A 52 -18.15 -11.40 10.44
C GLY A 52 -17.21 -10.84 9.36
N ARG A 53 -17.21 -9.51 9.18
CA ARG A 53 -16.38 -8.77 8.21
C ARG A 53 -14.99 -8.52 8.79
N ASN A 54 -14.21 -9.60 8.87
CA ASN A 54 -12.94 -9.69 9.60
C ASN A 54 -11.79 -10.15 8.67
N TRP A 55 -11.50 -9.40 7.62
CA TRP A 55 -10.47 -9.79 6.65
C TRP A 55 -9.04 -9.57 7.17
N ASP A 56 -8.08 -10.23 6.52
CA ASP A 56 -6.66 -9.97 6.70
C ASP A 56 -6.25 -8.78 5.82
N TYR A 57 -5.79 -7.70 6.45
CA TYR A 57 -5.42 -6.45 5.79
C TYR A 57 -3.90 -6.24 5.72
N ARG A 58 -3.11 -7.24 6.07
CA ARG A 58 -1.62 -7.18 6.07
C ARG A 58 -1.00 -7.29 4.67
N TYR A 59 -1.75 -6.92 3.64
CA TYR A 59 -1.40 -7.04 2.23
C TYR A 59 -1.44 -5.67 1.54
N CYS A 60 -0.72 -5.55 0.44
CA CYS A 60 -0.62 -4.33 -0.35
C CYS A 60 -1.76 -4.26 -1.36
N TRP A 61 -2.80 -3.49 -1.03
CA TRP A 61 -3.82 -3.08 -1.98
C TRP A 61 -3.30 -1.92 -2.83
N LEU A 62 -3.30 -2.05 -4.16
CA LEU A 62 -2.76 -1.01 -5.04
C LEU A 62 -3.46 0.34 -4.87
N ARG A 63 -4.77 0.31 -4.64
CA ARG A 63 -5.58 1.50 -4.36
C ARG A 63 -5.16 2.19 -3.08
N ASP A 64 -5.03 1.42 -2.02
CA ASP A 64 -4.76 1.95 -0.68
C ASP A 64 -3.33 2.49 -0.64
N ALA A 65 -2.37 1.74 -1.17
CA ALA A 65 -0.97 2.15 -1.31
C ALA A 65 -0.85 3.45 -2.12
N TYR A 66 -1.57 3.58 -3.24
CA TYR A 66 -1.64 4.83 -4.02
C TYR A 66 -2.05 6.02 -3.14
N TYR A 67 -3.13 5.93 -2.37
CA TYR A 67 -3.58 7.04 -1.54
C TYR A 67 -2.61 7.37 -0.40
N VAL A 68 -2.00 6.36 0.21
CA VAL A 68 -0.98 6.56 1.25
C VAL A 68 0.24 7.28 0.70
N VAL A 69 0.77 6.81 -0.44
CA VAL A 69 1.94 7.41 -1.09
C VAL A 69 1.64 8.83 -1.53
N GLN A 70 0.46 9.10 -2.10
CA GLN A 70 0.04 10.46 -2.46
C GLN A 70 -0.04 11.38 -1.23
N ALA A 71 -0.60 10.90 -0.11
CA ALA A 71 -0.67 11.67 1.12
C ALA A 71 0.72 12.00 1.69
N LEU A 72 1.63 11.02 1.74
CA LEU A 72 2.99 11.21 2.23
C LEU A 72 3.84 12.07 1.28
N ASN A 73 3.67 11.91 -0.03
CA ASN A 73 4.37 12.73 -1.03
C ASN A 73 3.98 14.21 -0.94
N ARG A 74 2.71 14.52 -0.63
CA ARG A 74 2.24 15.89 -0.36
C ARG A 74 2.87 16.51 0.90
N LEU A 75 3.34 15.69 1.83
CA LEU A 75 4.13 16.11 2.99
C LEU A 75 5.64 16.16 2.69
N GLY A 76 6.06 15.98 1.43
CA GLY A 76 7.46 16.07 1.03
C GLY A 76 8.25 14.76 1.13
N ALA A 77 7.62 13.64 1.51
CA ALA A 77 8.27 12.33 1.58
C ALA A 77 8.39 11.68 0.19
N ALA A 78 9.31 12.20 -0.64
CA ALA A 78 9.54 11.70 -2.00
C ALA A 78 10.14 10.28 -2.04
N ASP A 79 10.86 9.89 -0.99
CA ASP A 79 11.37 8.53 -0.77
C ASP A 79 10.25 7.48 -0.82
N MET A 80 9.09 7.81 -0.23
CA MET A 80 7.92 6.94 -0.24
C MET A 80 7.36 6.69 -1.64
N LEU A 81 7.35 7.74 -2.47
CA LEU A 81 6.94 7.64 -3.87
C LEU A 81 7.94 6.81 -4.67
N GLU A 82 9.24 7.08 -4.54
CA GLU A 82 10.28 6.36 -5.27
C GLU A 82 10.26 4.85 -5.00
N ASN A 83 10.15 4.47 -3.73
CA ASN A 83 10.08 3.07 -3.31
C ASN A 83 8.83 2.39 -3.89
N TYR A 84 7.66 3.04 -3.81
CA TYR A 84 6.42 2.49 -4.37
C TYR A 84 6.48 2.36 -5.89
N LEU A 85 7.11 3.30 -6.60
CA LEU A 85 7.35 3.15 -8.04
C LEU A 85 8.25 1.95 -8.36
N GLY A 86 9.22 1.64 -7.49
CA GLY A 86 10.00 0.41 -7.54
C GLY A 86 9.12 -0.84 -7.45
N TYR A 87 8.22 -0.86 -6.45
CA TYR A 87 7.24 -1.93 -6.29
C TYR A 87 6.37 -2.12 -7.55
N LEU A 88 5.81 -1.03 -8.08
CA LEU A 88 4.96 -1.06 -9.27
C LEU A 88 5.70 -1.57 -10.52
N ARG A 89 6.95 -1.15 -10.75
CA ARG A 89 7.76 -1.64 -11.88
C ARG A 89 7.98 -3.15 -11.80
N ASN A 90 8.33 -3.66 -10.62
CA ASN A 90 8.53 -5.09 -10.41
C ASN A 90 7.23 -5.87 -10.64
N LEU A 91 6.11 -5.35 -10.14
CA LEU A 91 4.79 -5.92 -10.31
C LEU A 91 4.37 -5.97 -11.79
N VAL A 92 4.46 -4.85 -12.51
CA VAL A 92 4.11 -4.78 -13.94
C VAL A 92 5.02 -5.68 -14.77
N GLY A 93 6.33 -5.70 -14.46
CA GLY A 93 7.29 -6.59 -15.09
C GLY A 93 6.96 -8.08 -14.88
N GLN A 94 6.54 -8.47 -13.68
CA GLN A 94 6.12 -9.84 -13.38
C GLN A 94 4.81 -10.22 -14.07
N ALA A 95 3.87 -9.28 -14.21
CA ALA A 95 2.59 -9.53 -14.86
C ALA A 95 2.75 -9.82 -16.37
N GLY A 96 3.77 -9.24 -17.02
CA GLY A 96 4.09 -9.55 -18.43
C GLY A 96 2.94 -9.29 -19.40
N GLY A 97 2.12 -8.26 -19.15
CA GLY A 97 0.90 -7.97 -19.91
C GLY A 97 -0.35 -8.76 -19.49
N GLY A 98 -0.24 -9.59 -18.45
CA GLY A 98 -1.34 -10.34 -17.86
C GLY A 98 -2.23 -9.53 -16.91
N HIS A 99 -3.07 -10.24 -16.18
CA HIS A 99 -3.96 -9.66 -15.17
C HIS A 99 -3.17 -9.04 -14.02
N ILE A 100 -3.59 -7.84 -13.60
CA ILE A 100 -3.09 -7.17 -12.41
C ILE A 100 -4.06 -7.45 -11.27
N GLN A 101 -3.62 -8.21 -10.27
CA GLN A 101 -4.36 -8.43 -9.04
C GLN A 101 -4.57 -7.09 -8.31
N PRO A 102 -5.67 -6.92 -7.58
CA PRO A 102 -5.89 -5.69 -6.82
C PRO A 102 -5.09 -5.64 -5.52
N VAL A 103 -4.67 -6.81 -5.02
CA VAL A 103 -3.94 -6.99 -3.77
C VAL A 103 -2.82 -8.03 -3.95
N TYR A 104 -1.68 -7.73 -3.33
CA TYR A 104 -0.46 -8.56 -3.37
C TYR A 104 0.14 -8.68 -1.96
N GLY A 105 0.94 -9.72 -1.76
CA GLY A 105 1.83 -9.76 -0.61
C GLY A 105 2.95 -8.73 -0.71
N VAL A 106 3.58 -8.42 0.42
CA VAL A 106 4.66 -7.41 0.47
C VAL A 106 5.86 -7.79 -0.39
N GLY A 107 6.05 -9.07 -0.67
CA GLY A 107 7.08 -9.63 -1.56
C GLY A 107 6.57 -9.90 -2.98
N LEU A 108 5.43 -9.33 -3.39
CA LEU A 108 4.75 -9.57 -4.67
C LEU A 108 4.14 -10.98 -4.80
N GLU A 109 3.83 -11.63 -3.68
CA GLU A 109 3.17 -12.93 -3.69
C GLU A 109 1.83 -12.84 -4.43
N LEU A 110 1.67 -13.71 -5.44
CA LEU A 110 0.45 -13.79 -6.26
C LEU A 110 -0.67 -14.52 -5.52
N GLY A 111 -0.36 -15.57 -4.74
CA GLY A 111 -1.36 -16.36 -4.04
C GLY A 111 -1.60 -15.87 -2.61
N LEU A 112 -2.79 -15.31 -2.34
CA LEU A 112 -3.22 -14.88 -1.00
C LEU A 112 -4.38 -15.73 -0.47
N GLY A 113 -4.29 -17.05 -0.63
CA GLY A 113 -5.35 -18.00 -0.29
C GLY A 113 -5.93 -17.75 1.11
N GLU A 114 -7.23 -17.45 1.16
CA GLU A 114 -7.92 -17.15 2.40
C GLU A 114 -8.33 -18.43 3.13
N ARG A 115 -8.09 -18.45 4.44
CA ARG A 115 -8.57 -19.52 5.33
C ARG A 115 -9.03 -18.97 6.67
N THR A 116 -9.98 -19.64 7.29
CA THR A 116 -10.36 -19.38 8.68
C THR A 116 -9.41 -20.10 9.65
N VAL A 117 -9.17 -19.48 10.80
CA VAL A 117 -8.34 -20.01 11.88
C VAL A 117 -9.21 -20.28 13.11
N ASP A 118 -9.87 -21.45 13.14
CA ASP A 118 -10.88 -21.79 14.16
C ASP A 118 -10.33 -21.85 15.59
N ALA A 119 -9.01 -22.06 15.74
CA ALA A 119 -8.34 -22.09 17.05
C ALA A 119 -8.26 -20.73 17.73
N LEU A 120 -8.48 -19.62 17.01
CA LEU A 120 -8.38 -18.27 17.55
C LEU A 120 -9.78 -17.68 17.81
N PRO A 121 -10.02 -17.09 19.00
CA PRO A 121 -11.34 -16.59 19.37
C PRO A 121 -11.75 -15.31 18.62
N GLY A 122 -10.82 -14.67 17.90
CA GLY A 122 -11.06 -13.39 17.23
C GLY A 122 -10.98 -12.18 18.16
N PHE A 123 -11.03 -11.00 17.56
CA PHE A 123 -10.91 -9.74 18.29
C PHE A 123 -12.10 -9.58 19.25
N ARG A 124 -11.82 -9.58 20.56
CA ARG A 124 -12.86 -9.53 21.61
C ARG A 124 -13.91 -10.65 21.49
N GLY A 125 -13.52 -11.83 21.00
CA GLY A 125 -14.44 -12.94 20.77
C GLY A 125 -15.24 -12.85 19.48
N MET A 126 -15.01 -11.83 18.64
CA MET A 126 -15.67 -11.70 17.33
C MET A 126 -14.84 -12.41 16.26
N GLY A 127 -15.26 -13.63 15.93
CA GLY A 127 -14.78 -14.38 14.77
C GLY A 127 -15.55 -14.07 13.48
N PRO A 128 -15.16 -14.67 12.34
CA PRO A 128 -14.02 -15.58 12.19
C PRO A 128 -12.67 -14.84 12.22
N VAL A 129 -11.58 -15.55 12.52
CA VAL A 129 -10.23 -15.08 12.24
C VAL A 129 -9.83 -15.59 10.87
N ARG A 130 -9.46 -14.70 9.96
CA ARG A 130 -8.97 -15.02 8.62
C ARG A 130 -7.45 -14.86 8.54
N SER A 131 -6.83 -15.60 7.64
CA SER A 131 -5.45 -15.45 7.20
C SER A 131 -5.46 -15.58 5.68
N GLY A 132 -4.80 -14.67 4.97
CA GLY A 132 -5.02 -14.54 3.53
C GLY A 132 -6.22 -13.66 3.20
N ASN A 133 -6.37 -13.32 1.93
CA ASN A 133 -7.43 -12.45 1.45
C ASN A 133 -7.79 -12.83 0.02
N GLN A 134 -8.98 -13.40 -0.18
CA GLN A 134 -9.39 -13.94 -1.48
C GLN A 134 -9.54 -12.86 -2.57
N ALA A 135 -9.54 -11.59 -2.21
CA ALA A 135 -9.67 -10.50 -3.17
C ALA A 135 -8.54 -10.45 -4.22
N TYR A 136 -7.42 -11.17 -4.04
CA TYR A 136 -6.38 -11.30 -5.06
C TYR A 136 -6.90 -11.92 -6.37
N GLU A 137 -7.99 -12.69 -6.31
CA GLU A 137 -8.66 -13.30 -7.46
C GLU A 137 -9.61 -12.33 -8.19
N HIS A 138 -9.91 -11.17 -7.60
CA HIS A 138 -10.89 -10.25 -8.16
C HIS A 138 -10.32 -9.48 -9.36
N HIS A 139 -11.20 -9.15 -10.32
CA HIS A 139 -10.91 -8.19 -11.37
C HIS A 139 -11.40 -6.81 -10.97
N GLN A 140 -10.49 -5.92 -10.58
CA GLN A 140 -10.80 -4.52 -10.29
C GLN A 140 -10.08 -3.63 -11.30
N HIS A 141 -10.84 -2.87 -12.11
CA HIS A 141 -10.27 -2.11 -13.22
C HIS A 141 -9.67 -0.76 -12.80
N ASP A 142 -9.93 -0.29 -11.58
CA ASP A 142 -9.34 0.93 -11.03
C ASP A 142 -7.83 0.81 -10.78
N VAL A 143 -7.30 -0.41 -10.65
CA VAL A 143 -5.88 -0.69 -10.40
C VAL A 143 -4.96 -0.12 -11.48
N TYR A 144 -5.39 -0.18 -12.74
CA TYR A 144 -4.63 0.36 -13.87
C TYR A 144 -4.51 1.88 -13.78
N GLY A 145 -5.59 2.55 -13.36
CA GLY A 145 -5.58 3.99 -13.12
C GLY A 145 -4.60 4.38 -12.00
N GLN A 146 -4.57 3.60 -10.92
CA GLN A 146 -3.64 3.83 -9.80
C GLN A 146 -2.18 3.65 -10.23
N ILE A 147 -1.89 2.65 -11.06
CA ILE A 147 -0.55 2.43 -11.63
C ILE A 147 -0.14 3.62 -12.50
N ILE A 148 -0.97 4.00 -13.47
CA ILE A 148 -0.65 5.10 -14.41
C ILE A 148 -0.49 6.43 -13.67
N LEU A 149 -1.41 6.76 -12.75
CA LEU A 149 -1.35 8.02 -12.00
C LEU A 149 -0.11 8.09 -11.10
N SER A 150 0.29 6.98 -10.47
CA SER A 150 1.56 6.92 -9.73
C SER A 150 2.75 7.06 -10.67
N ALA A 151 2.81 6.25 -11.74
CA ALA A 151 3.94 6.24 -12.68
C ALA A 151 4.15 7.57 -13.38
N ALA A 152 3.09 8.33 -13.66
CA ALA A 152 3.19 9.66 -14.25
C ALA A 152 4.10 10.60 -13.45
N HIS A 153 4.13 10.48 -12.11
CA HIS A 153 5.01 11.31 -11.28
C HIS A 153 6.49 11.06 -11.58
N ALA A 154 6.86 9.85 -12.01
CA ALA A 154 8.25 9.50 -12.33
C ALA A 154 8.86 10.41 -13.41
N PHE A 155 8.03 10.97 -14.30
CA PHE A 155 8.47 11.76 -15.44
C PHE A 155 8.58 13.25 -15.17
N PHE A 156 8.04 13.74 -14.05
CA PHE A 156 7.96 15.17 -13.75
C PHE A 156 8.54 15.55 -12.38
N ASP A 157 8.65 14.61 -11.45
CA ASP A 157 9.14 14.88 -10.10
C ASP A 157 10.67 14.83 -10.05
N GLU A 158 11.32 15.99 -10.09
CA GLU A 158 12.77 16.14 -10.08
C GLU A 158 13.44 15.72 -8.76
N ARG A 159 12.64 15.40 -7.72
CA ARG A 159 13.17 14.91 -6.43
C ARG A 159 13.56 13.43 -6.48
N LEU A 160 13.14 12.69 -7.51
CA LEU A 160 13.41 11.27 -7.66
C LEU A 160 14.85 11.02 -8.13
N LEU A 161 15.52 10.05 -7.52
CA LEU A 161 16.86 9.61 -7.90
C LEU A 161 16.85 8.76 -9.18
N ARG A 162 15.76 8.02 -9.42
CA ARG A 162 15.50 7.34 -10.69
C ARG A 162 14.26 7.94 -11.38
N PRO A 163 14.43 9.01 -12.17
CA PRO A 163 13.38 9.51 -13.05
C PRO A 163 12.89 8.43 -14.02
N GLY A 164 11.67 8.60 -14.51
CA GLY A 164 11.10 7.75 -15.56
C GLY A 164 11.83 7.95 -16.88
N SER A 165 12.10 6.85 -17.59
CA SER A 165 12.72 6.87 -18.92
C SER A 165 11.72 6.63 -20.04
N ILE A 166 12.12 6.84 -21.30
CA ILE A 166 11.26 6.53 -22.46
C ILE A 166 10.90 5.04 -22.51
N GLU A 167 11.78 4.16 -22.03
CA GLU A 167 11.52 2.72 -21.91
C GLU A 167 10.45 2.44 -20.85
N ASP A 168 10.52 3.12 -19.69
CA ASP A 168 9.47 3.02 -18.67
C ASP A 168 8.12 3.48 -19.24
N PHE A 169 8.10 4.53 -20.08
CA PHE A 169 6.87 5.00 -20.73
C PHE A 169 6.26 3.97 -21.70
N HIS A 170 7.10 3.27 -22.47
CA HIS A 170 6.64 2.23 -23.39
C HIS A 170 6.21 0.93 -22.69
N ALA A 171 6.59 0.75 -21.42
CA ALA A 171 6.22 -0.41 -20.61
C ALA A 171 4.90 -0.24 -19.83
N LEU A 172 4.34 0.97 -19.78
CA LEU A 172 3.03 1.28 -19.18
C LEU A 172 1.87 0.90 -20.11
#